data_AF-G5H7Q9-F1
#
_entry.id   AF-G5H7Q9-F1
#
_cell.length_a   1.000
_cell.length_b   1.000
_cell.length_c   1.000
_cell.angle_alpha   90.00
_cell.angle_beta   90.00
_cell.angle_gamma   90.00
#
_symmetry.space_group_name_H-M   'P 1'
#
loop_
_entity.id
_entity.type
_entity.pdbx_description
1 polymer ?
#
loop_
_entity_poly.entity_id
_entity_poly.type
_entity_poly.pdbx_seq_one_letter_code
_entity_poly.pdbx_strand_id
1 'polypeptide(L)'
;MDLFAAQALTMSIQRYGQNERTLFSFLEATGDGSLQSFGETPFSTFSLADIYDYDIYNFYSYLSEVNADSALWTGIKVAIERVESLFDEDEVKSAVKLVKTIGVINLFGNAGVHFSKADLSLYAKHALDIESPEMLIDLLNRHKIIRYAEYKSQYMLFEGTDVDIEGELLKASGVVPRSSDVVDKLLVNFNLPIEFANAAYFQNGTPRYFEYVISEQPIKRQPQNEVDGYINLIFNETLTLDKLKSATADVEEAIIYAYFKHVDQIIDHVWMLDKLAYVQNVIDSSDKVAQREIKSLMLHERSLLNANVLDVLYNYNEEVAWIYRGQEVVVASKTTFNKWLSQICEEVYSATPIFINEMVNKHKPSGTMSAARVNLLSRLLEYSSDPNLGFEDNKFPPEKTIFMTLLKNTGIHRKYLGAYELREPQDSSFKALWDSCEAFLESSKEKPRKLGELSIFLNPDRLSSSRA
;
A
#
# COMPACT_ATOMS: atom_id res chain seq x y z
N MET A 1 -27.66 -1.05 37.23
CA MET A 1 -26.40 -1.02 36.44
C MET A 1 -25.54 0.13 36.93
N ASP A 2 -24.24 -0.11 37.10
CA ASP A 2 -23.30 0.96 37.49
C ASP A 2 -22.85 1.81 36.28
N LEU A 3 -22.22 2.96 36.55
CA LEU A 3 -21.81 3.91 35.52
C LEU A 3 -20.71 3.35 34.60
N PHE A 4 -19.80 2.55 35.14
CA PHE A 4 -18.70 1.97 34.37
C PHE A 4 -19.22 0.92 33.39
N ALA A 5 -20.13 0.07 33.84
CA ALA A 5 -20.82 -0.91 33.02
C ALA A 5 -21.62 -0.24 31.89
N ALA A 6 -22.34 0.85 32.18
CA ALA A 6 -23.08 1.61 31.17
C ALA A 6 -22.17 2.20 30.07
N GLN A 7 -21.01 2.73 30.47
CA GLN A 7 -20.04 3.29 29.53
C GLN A 7 -19.40 2.18 28.68
N ALA A 8 -18.94 1.10 29.31
CA ALA A 8 -18.34 -0.04 28.63
C ALA A 8 -19.31 -0.66 27.62
N LEU A 9 -20.59 -0.82 27.99
CA LEU A 9 -21.64 -1.29 27.09
C LEU A 9 -21.78 -0.39 25.86
N THR A 10 -21.81 0.93 26.06
CA THR A 10 -21.96 1.89 24.96
C THR A 10 -20.78 1.77 23.99
N MET A 11 -19.56 1.65 24.50
CA MET A 11 -18.35 1.47 23.69
C MET A 11 -18.34 0.12 22.97
N SER A 12 -18.74 -0.96 23.65
CA SER A 12 -18.87 -2.29 23.05
C SER A 12 -19.86 -2.28 21.87
N ILE A 13 -21.05 -1.70 22.06
CA ILE A 13 -22.06 -1.61 21.00
C ILE A 13 -21.56 -0.76 19.83
N GLN A 14 -20.83 0.33 20.06
CA GLN A 14 -20.25 1.13 18.98
C GLN A 14 -19.15 0.38 18.22
N ARG A 15 -18.37 -0.44 18.93
CA ARG A 15 -17.20 -1.12 18.39
C ARG A 15 -17.54 -2.44 17.69
N TYR A 16 -18.51 -3.18 18.20
CA TYR A 16 -18.87 -4.53 17.75
C TYR A 16 -20.30 -4.64 17.24
N GLY A 17 -21.19 -3.74 17.68
CA GLY A 17 -22.58 -3.70 17.25
C GLY A 17 -22.71 -3.16 15.83
N GLN A 18 -23.60 -3.78 15.04
CA GLN A 18 -23.85 -3.35 13.66
C GLN A 18 -24.79 -2.15 13.57
N ASN A 19 -25.64 -1.88 14.57
CA ASN A 19 -26.67 -0.84 14.53
C ASN A 19 -27.09 -0.36 15.94
N GLU A 20 -27.63 0.86 16.05
CA GLU A 20 -28.22 1.42 17.29
C GLU A 20 -29.34 0.53 17.89
N ARG A 21 -29.96 -0.33 17.09
CA ARG A 21 -30.96 -1.31 17.56
C ARG A 21 -30.43 -2.29 18.60
N THR A 22 -29.13 -2.55 18.65
CA THR A 22 -28.51 -3.44 19.63
C THR A 22 -28.69 -2.92 21.06
N LEU A 23 -28.67 -1.60 21.27
CA LEU A 23 -28.93 -1.01 22.59
C LEU A 23 -30.37 -1.26 23.05
N PHE A 24 -31.34 -1.13 22.13
CA PHE A 24 -32.73 -1.44 22.43
C PHE A 24 -32.91 -2.93 22.73
N SER A 25 -32.26 -3.81 21.98
CA SER A 25 -32.27 -5.25 22.26
C SER A 25 -31.66 -5.60 23.61
N PHE A 26 -30.62 -4.90 24.07
CA PHE A 26 -30.09 -5.06 25.43
C PHE A 26 -31.11 -4.65 26.50
N LEU A 27 -31.74 -3.48 26.34
CA LEU A 27 -32.72 -2.96 27.31
C LEU A 27 -33.99 -3.81 27.37
N GLU A 28 -34.41 -4.40 26.25
CA GLU A 28 -35.61 -5.24 26.14
C GLU A 28 -35.33 -6.73 26.38
N ALA A 29 -34.08 -7.15 26.59
CA ALA A 29 -33.73 -8.54 26.80
C ALA A 29 -34.41 -9.10 28.07
N THR A 30 -35.10 -10.23 27.91
CA THR A 30 -35.74 -10.98 29.00
C THR A 30 -35.12 -12.38 29.07
N GLY A 31 -34.40 -12.68 30.14
CA GLY A 31 -33.74 -13.98 30.37
C GLY A 31 -32.59 -13.88 31.36
N ASP A 32 -32.01 -15.01 31.75
CA ASP A 32 -30.87 -15.06 32.68
C ASP A 32 -29.68 -14.27 32.12
N GLY A 33 -29.10 -13.38 32.94
CA GLY A 33 -28.01 -12.48 32.53
C GLY A 33 -28.45 -11.17 31.87
N SER A 34 -29.76 -10.93 31.73
CA SER A 34 -30.29 -9.64 31.26
C SER A 34 -30.36 -8.60 32.37
N LEU A 35 -30.28 -7.32 32.00
CA LEU A 35 -30.44 -6.20 32.94
C LEU A 35 -31.78 -6.26 33.67
N GLN A 36 -32.87 -6.66 33.00
CA GLN A 36 -34.20 -6.74 33.60
C GLN A 36 -34.32 -7.87 34.65
N SER A 37 -33.59 -8.96 34.45
CA SER A 37 -33.55 -10.09 35.39
C SER A 37 -32.57 -9.89 36.55
N PHE A 38 -31.75 -8.84 36.52
CA PHE A 38 -30.69 -8.64 37.49
C PHE A 38 -31.25 -8.22 38.85
N GLY A 39 -31.03 -9.04 39.86
CA GLY A 39 -31.41 -8.74 41.25
C GLY A 39 -30.40 -7.82 41.90
N GLU A 40 -30.62 -6.50 41.83
CA GLU A 40 -29.74 -5.53 42.50
C GLU A 40 -29.77 -5.71 44.03
N THR A 41 -28.59 -5.75 44.63
CA THR A 41 -28.41 -5.73 46.10
C THR A 41 -27.54 -4.52 46.48
N PRO A 42 -27.48 -4.11 47.76
CA PRO A 42 -26.64 -2.98 48.16
C PRO A 42 -25.14 -3.12 47.83
N PHE A 43 -24.67 -4.32 47.51
CA PHE A 43 -23.26 -4.64 47.20
C PHE A 43 -23.08 -5.34 45.85
N SER A 44 -24.14 -5.42 45.04
CA SER A 44 -24.14 -6.06 43.73
C SER A 44 -24.90 -5.22 42.72
N THR A 45 -24.18 -4.74 41.71
CA THR A 45 -24.74 -3.98 40.60
C THR A 45 -24.50 -4.72 39.29
N PHE A 46 -25.31 -4.47 38.26
CA PHE A 46 -24.98 -4.91 36.90
C PHE A 46 -23.66 -4.23 36.50
N SER A 47 -22.59 -5.01 36.46
CA SER A 47 -21.18 -4.63 36.57
C SER A 47 -20.41 -4.86 35.27
N LEU A 48 -19.13 -4.47 35.25
CA LEU A 48 -18.23 -4.74 34.14
C LEU A 48 -18.05 -6.25 33.87
N ALA A 49 -18.17 -7.10 34.90
CA ALA A 49 -18.13 -8.54 34.71
C ALA A 49 -19.35 -9.06 33.91
N ASP A 50 -20.52 -8.44 34.11
CA ASP A 50 -21.75 -8.78 33.37
C ASP A 50 -21.69 -8.27 31.93
N ILE A 51 -21.03 -7.13 31.69
CA ILE A 51 -20.74 -6.62 30.33
C ILE A 51 -19.89 -7.59 29.54
N TYR A 52 -18.84 -8.15 30.15
CA TYR A 52 -18.03 -9.17 29.50
C TYR A 52 -18.89 -10.35 29.01
N ASP A 53 -19.76 -10.88 29.88
CA ASP A 53 -20.61 -12.02 29.55
C ASP A 53 -21.64 -11.67 28.46
N TYR A 54 -22.19 -10.45 28.51
CA TYR A 54 -23.05 -9.92 27.46
C TYR A 54 -22.32 -9.86 26.10
N ASP A 55 -21.10 -9.31 26.08
CA ASP A 55 -20.32 -9.14 24.86
C ASP A 55 -19.96 -10.48 24.21
N ILE A 56 -19.51 -11.45 25.02
CA ILE A 56 -19.21 -12.81 24.55
C ILE A 56 -20.46 -13.46 23.95
N TYR A 57 -21.61 -13.33 24.60
CA TYR A 57 -22.85 -13.95 24.14
C TYR A 57 -23.37 -13.34 22.84
N ASN A 58 -23.41 -12.00 22.75
CA ASN A 58 -24.06 -11.30 21.65
C ASN A 58 -23.14 -11.04 20.45
N PHE A 59 -21.84 -10.93 20.67
CA PHE A 59 -20.86 -10.62 19.62
C PHE A 59 -19.91 -11.79 19.32
N TYR A 60 -20.24 -13.01 19.77
CA TYR A 60 -19.39 -14.20 19.59
C TYR A 60 -18.79 -14.35 18.19
N SER A 61 -19.61 -14.19 17.14
CA SER A 61 -19.17 -14.34 15.74
C SER A 61 -18.07 -13.34 15.36
N TYR A 62 -18.22 -12.08 15.78
CA TYR A 62 -17.23 -11.04 15.51
C TYR A 62 -15.96 -11.24 16.36
N LEU A 63 -16.14 -11.57 17.64
CA LEU A 63 -15.04 -11.81 18.57
C LEU A 63 -14.22 -13.07 18.22
N SER A 64 -14.83 -14.03 17.51
CA SER A 64 -14.17 -15.25 17.02
C SER A 64 -13.33 -15.02 15.76
N GLU A 65 -13.55 -13.93 15.02
CA GLU A 65 -12.73 -13.54 13.88
C GLU A 65 -11.50 -12.75 14.34
N VAL A 66 -10.41 -12.79 13.55
CA VAL A 66 -9.19 -12.04 13.86
C VAL A 66 -9.46 -10.54 13.65
N ASN A 67 -9.41 -9.77 14.73
CA ASN A 67 -9.68 -8.34 14.80
C ASN A 67 -8.67 -7.65 15.74
N ALA A 68 -8.77 -6.32 15.85
CA ALA A 68 -7.84 -5.51 16.65
C ALA A 68 -7.81 -5.88 18.15
N ASP A 69 -8.89 -6.47 18.68
CA ASP A 69 -9.04 -6.82 20.10
C ASP A 69 -8.85 -8.31 20.37
N SER A 70 -8.64 -9.15 19.35
CA SER A 70 -8.56 -10.60 19.50
C SER A 70 -7.48 -11.04 20.50
N ALA A 71 -6.37 -10.30 20.59
CA ALA A 71 -5.32 -10.56 21.57
C ALA A 71 -5.82 -10.38 23.00
N LEU A 72 -6.44 -9.23 23.31
CA LEU A 72 -7.00 -8.94 24.63
C LEU A 72 -8.11 -9.92 25.02
N TRP A 73 -9.03 -10.24 24.11
CA TRP A 73 -10.09 -11.24 24.37
C TRP A 73 -9.52 -12.62 24.66
N THR A 74 -8.49 -13.03 23.91
CA THR A 74 -7.76 -14.27 24.18
C THR A 74 -7.06 -14.21 25.54
N GLY A 75 -6.46 -13.07 25.88
CA GLY A 75 -5.84 -12.81 27.19
C GLY A 75 -6.81 -12.96 28.35
N ILE A 76 -8.03 -12.41 28.23
CA ILE A 76 -9.09 -12.58 29.25
C ILE A 76 -9.46 -14.05 29.41
N LYS A 77 -9.67 -14.76 28.30
CA LYS A 77 -10.01 -16.18 28.32
C LYS A 77 -8.91 -17.02 28.99
N VAL A 78 -7.65 -16.81 28.61
CA VAL A 78 -6.49 -17.51 29.21
C VAL A 78 -6.35 -17.17 30.69
N ALA A 79 -6.59 -15.92 31.09
CA ALA A 79 -6.56 -15.52 32.49
C ALA A 79 -7.67 -16.21 33.31
N ILE A 80 -8.89 -16.33 32.76
CA ILE A 80 -10.00 -17.08 33.37
C ILE A 80 -9.64 -18.57 33.51
N GLU A 81 -9.17 -19.22 32.45
CA GLU A 81 -8.75 -20.63 32.49
C GLU A 81 -7.66 -20.88 33.55
N ARG A 82 -6.73 -19.92 33.72
CA ARG A 82 -5.70 -19.98 34.76
C ARG A 82 -6.26 -19.81 36.16
N VAL A 83 -7.25 -18.94 36.35
CA VAL A 83 -7.95 -18.80 37.64
C VAL A 83 -8.66 -20.11 37.99
N GLU A 84 -9.45 -20.64 37.07
CA GLU A 84 -10.18 -21.91 37.26
C GLU A 84 -9.25 -23.10 37.56
N SER A 85 -8.01 -23.05 37.08
CA SER A 85 -7.01 -24.11 37.29
C SER A 85 -6.21 -23.97 38.59
N LEU A 86 -6.04 -22.75 39.13
CA LEU A 86 -5.09 -22.46 40.21
C LEU A 86 -5.75 -22.09 41.54
N PHE A 87 -7.04 -21.74 41.55
CA PHE A 87 -7.75 -21.20 42.71
C PHE A 87 -8.75 -22.22 43.27
N ASP A 88 -9.07 -22.10 44.56
CA ASP A 88 -10.06 -22.95 45.23
C ASP A 88 -11.50 -22.57 44.86
N GLU A 89 -12.45 -23.51 44.99
CA GLU A 89 -13.86 -23.33 44.57
C GLU A 89 -14.53 -22.06 45.14
N ASP A 90 -14.19 -21.69 46.37
CA ASP A 90 -14.73 -20.52 47.07
C ASP A 90 -14.19 -19.19 46.49
N GLU A 91 -12.98 -19.19 45.93
CA GLU A 91 -12.30 -17.99 45.41
C GLU A 91 -12.47 -17.83 43.89
N VAL A 92 -12.62 -18.94 43.15
CA VAL A 92 -12.70 -18.96 41.67
C VAL A 92 -13.79 -18.01 41.17
N LYS A 93 -15.00 -18.04 41.73
CA LYS A 93 -16.11 -17.20 41.25
C LYS A 93 -15.78 -15.70 41.36
N SER A 94 -15.25 -15.30 42.51
CA SER A 94 -14.86 -13.91 42.77
C SER A 94 -13.66 -13.49 41.91
N ALA A 95 -12.68 -14.37 41.75
CA ALA A 95 -11.50 -14.13 40.93
C ALA A 95 -11.85 -13.97 39.45
N VAL A 96 -12.75 -14.80 38.92
CA VAL A 96 -13.24 -14.69 37.54
C VAL A 96 -13.96 -13.36 37.31
N LYS A 97 -14.84 -12.94 38.22
CA LYS A 97 -15.49 -11.61 38.13
C LYS A 97 -14.46 -10.47 38.07
N LEU A 98 -13.41 -10.57 38.87
CA LEU A 98 -12.35 -9.56 38.93
C LEU A 98 -11.50 -9.56 37.65
N VAL A 99 -11.15 -10.72 37.10
CA VAL A 99 -10.43 -10.85 35.83
C VAL A 99 -11.25 -10.28 34.67
N LYS A 100 -12.56 -10.59 34.60
CA LYS A 100 -13.47 -10.01 33.61
C LYS A 100 -13.50 -8.49 33.71
N THR A 101 -13.61 -7.96 34.93
CA THR A 101 -13.61 -6.52 35.20
C THR A 101 -12.33 -5.85 34.69
N ILE A 102 -11.16 -6.40 35.03
CA ILE A 102 -9.86 -5.89 34.56
C ILE A 102 -9.78 -5.95 33.03
N GLY A 103 -10.21 -7.06 32.42
CA GLY A 103 -10.26 -7.23 30.98
C GLY A 103 -11.09 -6.17 30.26
N VAL A 104 -12.31 -5.92 30.74
CA VAL A 104 -13.23 -4.92 30.18
C VAL A 104 -12.68 -3.51 30.36
N ILE A 105 -12.04 -3.21 31.49
CA ILE A 105 -11.32 -1.94 31.69
C ILE A 105 -10.16 -1.81 30.70
N ASN A 106 -9.41 -2.88 30.43
CA ASN A 106 -8.31 -2.85 29.46
C ASN A 106 -8.82 -2.67 28.01
N LEU A 107 -10.02 -3.15 27.69
CA LEU A 107 -10.64 -3.02 26.36
C LEU A 107 -11.23 -1.63 26.10
N PHE A 108 -11.94 -1.06 27.09
CA PHE A 108 -12.74 0.16 26.91
C PHE A 108 -12.27 1.34 27.78
N GLY A 109 -11.22 1.16 28.58
CA GLY A 109 -10.62 2.24 29.36
C GLY A 109 -9.96 3.28 28.45
N ASN A 110 -10.37 4.54 28.58
CA ASN A 110 -9.71 5.66 27.91
C ASN A 110 -8.36 5.99 28.59
N ALA A 111 -7.46 6.70 27.90
CA ALA A 111 -6.11 7.05 28.35
C ALA A 111 -6.00 7.85 29.68
N GLY A 112 -7.12 8.24 30.30
CA GLY A 112 -7.18 8.91 31.61
C GLY A 112 -7.85 8.10 32.72
N VAL A 113 -8.20 6.83 32.47
CA VAL A 113 -8.77 5.95 33.49
C VAL A 113 -7.65 5.46 34.39
N HIS A 114 -7.68 5.85 35.66
CA HIS A 114 -6.76 5.34 36.68
C HIS A 114 -7.52 4.41 37.61
N PHE A 115 -7.05 3.18 37.72
CA PHE A 115 -7.61 2.17 38.62
C PHE A 115 -6.49 1.64 39.50
N SER A 116 -6.21 2.38 40.58
CA SER A 116 -5.28 1.92 41.60
C SER A 116 -5.82 0.67 42.28
N LYS A 117 -4.97 -0.01 43.07
CA LYS A 117 -5.41 -1.12 43.91
C LYS A 117 -6.59 -0.74 44.81
N ALA A 118 -6.56 0.49 45.36
CA ALA A 118 -7.64 0.98 46.21
C ALA A 118 -8.96 1.16 45.43
N ASP A 119 -8.89 1.69 44.22
CA ASP A 119 -10.07 1.90 43.36
C ASP A 119 -10.68 0.57 42.91
N LEU A 120 -9.83 -0.38 42.49
CA LEU A 120 -10.25 -1.71 42.09
C LEU A 120 -10.85 -2.49 43.27
N SER A 121 -10.25 -2.37 44.45
CA SER A 121 -10.79 -2.96 45.69
C SER A 121 -12.15 -2.37 46.06
N LEU A 122 -12.31 -1.05 45.94
CA LEU A 122 -13.57 -0.38 46.23
C LEU A 122 -14.66 -0.84 45.25
N TYR A 123 -14.35 -0.89 43.96
CA TYR A 123 -15.27 -1.39 42.94
C TYR A 123 -15.65 -2.85 43.19
N ALA A 124 -14.67 -3.73 43.42
CA ALA A 124 -14.88 -5.14 43.69
C ALA A 124 -15.78 -5.38 44.92
N LYS A 125 -15.63 -4.58 45.97
CA LYS A 125 -16.45 -4.70 47.17
C LYS A 125 -17.91 -4.28 46.96
N HIS A 126 -18.14 -3.19 46.23
CA HIS A 126 -19.47 -2.57 46.13
C HIS A 126 -20.26 -2.96 44.89
N ALA A 127 -19.59 -3.36 43.80
CA ALA A 127 -20.22 -3.74 42.54
C ALA A 127 -20.25 -5.26 42.32
N LEU A 128 -19.25 -5.99 42.83
CA LEU A 128 -19.08 -7.44 42.58
C LEU A 128 -19.41 -8.33 43.78
N ASP A 129 -19.71 -7.73 44.94
CA ASP A 129 -19.95 -8.38 46.24
C ASP A 129 -18.77 -9.26 46.71
N ILE A 130 -17.54 -8.76 46.58
CA ILE A 130 -16.32 -9.47 47.01
C ILE A 130 -15.96 -9.04 48.43
N GLU A 131 -15.96 -9.98 49.38
CA GLU A 131 -15.70 -9.69 50.80
C GLU A 131 -14.27 -9.16 51.07
N SER A 132 -13.25 -9.75 50.44
CA SER A 132 -11.83 -9.44 50.65
C SER A 132 -11.08 -9.18 49.34
N PRO A 133 -11.39 -8.09 48.63
CA PRO A 133 -10.88 -7.85 47.29
C PRO A 133 -9.37 -7.58 47.27
N GLU A 134 -8.80 -6.94 48.30
CA GLU A 134 -7.35 -6.70 48.38
C GLU A 134 -6.55 -8.01 48.37
N MET A 135 -7.00 -8.99 49.16
CA MET A 135 -6.33 -10.31 49.24
C MET A 135 -6.43 -11.06 47.92
N LEU A 136 -7.57 -10.94 47.24
CA LEU A 136 -7.81 -11.58 45.94
C LEU A 136 -6.97 -10.94 44.83
N ILE A 137 -6.85 -9.61 44.81
CA ILE A 137 -5.96 -8.88 43.89
C ILE A 137 -4.50 -9.30 44.13
N ASP A 138 -4.08 -9.41 45.40
CA ASP A 138 -2.73 -9.88 45.72
C ASP A 138 -2.50 -11.34 45.32
N LEU A 139 -3.53 -12.19 45.43
CA LEU A 139 -3.47 -13.58 44.98
C LEU A 139 -3.33 -13.68 43.45
N LEU A 140 -4.15 -12.95 42.69
CA LEU A 140 -4.04 -12.86 41.23
C LEU A 140 -2.67 -12.35 40.78
N ASN A 141 -2.13 -11.34 41.48
CA ASN A 141 -0.81 -10.80 41.21
C ASN A 141 0.30 -11.82 41.52
N ARG A 142 0.22 -12.53 42.66
CA ARG A 142 1.16 -13.60 43.05
C ARG A 142 1.19 -14.73 42.03
N HIS A 143 0.04 -15.13 41.49
CA HIS A 143 -0.06 -16.15 40.44
C HIS A 143 0.30 -15.63 39.04
N LYS A 144 0.74 -14.36 38.92
CA LYS A 144 1.05 -13.69 37.66
C LYS A 144 -0.10 -13.78 36.66
N ILE A 145 -1.33 -13.59 37.11
CA ILE A 145 -2.53 -13.52 36.25
C ILE A 145 -2.83 -12.06 35.90
N ILE A 146 -2.50 -11.15 36.81
CA ILE A 146 -2.59 -9.70 36.61
C ILE A 146 -1.26 -9.05 36.99
N ARG A 147 -0.99 -7.85 36.45
CA ARG A 147 0.12 -6.97 36.85
C ARG A 147 -0.36 -5.53 36.97
N TYR A 148 0.29 -4.74 37.81
CA TYR A 148 0.05 -3.29 37.83
C TYR A 148 0.95 -2.60 36.81
N ALA A 149 0.35 -1.85 35.88
CA ALA A 149 1.05 -1.09 34.86
C ALA A 149 1.18 0.36 35.33
N GLU A 150 2.36 0.72 35.85
CA GLU A 150 2.62 2.05 36.43
C GLU A 150 2.31 3.19 35.44
N TYR A 151 2.67 3.02 34.17
CA TYR A 151 2.49 4.03 33.12
C TYR A 151 1.02 4.32 32.77
N LYS A 152 0.11 3.36 32.95
CA LYS A 152 -1.36 3.54 32.80
C LYS A 152 -2.06 3.73 34.15
N SER A 153 -1.34 3.53 35.25
CA SER A 153 -1.86 3.52 36.62
C SER A 153 -3.09 2.61 36.78
N GLN A 154 -3.04 1.42 36.16
CA GLN A 154 -4.12 0.43 36.21
C GLN A 154 -3.58 -1.00 36.21
N TYR A 155 -4.42 -1.95 36.62
CA TYR A 155 -4.11 -3.37 36.47
C TYR A 155 -4.36 -3.86 35.03
N MET A 156 -3.46 -4.71 34.55
CA MET A 156 -3.56 -5.39 33.26
C MET A 156 -3.46 -6.91 33.41
N LEU A 157 -4.06 -7.64 32.48
CA LEU A 157 -3.88 -9.08 32.41
C LEU A 157 -2.43 -9.44 32.05
N PHE A 158 -1.91 -10.48 32.69
CA PHE A 158 -0.52 -10.91 32.53
C PHE A 158 -0.44 -12.15 31.64
N GLU A 159 -0.02 -11.95 30.39
CA GLU A 159 0.14 -13.00 29.38
C GLU A 159 1.55 -13.65 29.38
N GLY A 160 2.45 -13.25 30.27
CA GLY A 160 3.73 -13.92 30.46
C GLY A 160 4.99 -13.08 30.23
N THR A 161 4.88 -11.78 29.94
CA THR A 161 6.03 -10.87 29.82
C THR A 161 5.98 -9.75 30.87
N ASP A 162 7.10 -9.55 31.57
CA ASP A 162 7.30 -8.42 32.48
C ASP A 162 7.69 -7.13 31.71
N VAL A 163 7.84 -7.19 30.39
CA VAL A 163 8.27 -6.07 29.55
C VAL A 163 7.14 -5.04 29.40
N ASP A 164 7.51 -3.77 29.53
CA ASP A 164 6.65 -2.61 29.26
C ASP A 164 6.99 -2.04 27.88
N ILE A 165 6.32 -2.54 26.84
CA ILE A 165 6.57 -2.12 25.45
C ILE A 165 6.29 -0.63 25.26
N GLU A 166 5.26 -0.08 25.91
CA GLU A 166 4.93 1.34 25.82
C GLU A 166 6.02 2.20 26.48
N GLY A 167 6.50 1.80 27.65
CA GLY A 167 7.66 2.41 28.30
C GLY A 167 8.92 2.37 27.45
N GLU A 168 9.19 1.24 26.78
CA GLU A 168 10.33 1.11 25.86
C GLU A 168 10.16 1.97 24.59
N LEU A 169 8.93 2.10 24.06
CA LEU A 169 8.62 2.99 22.93
C LEU A 169 8.77 4.48 23.29
N LEU A 170 8.42 4.87 24.52
CA LEU A 170 8.67 6.21 25.03
C LEU A 170 10.17 6.50 25.11
N LYS A 171 10.97 5.57 25.63
CA LYS A 171 12.44 5.68 25.62
C LYS A 171 12.98 5.76 24.19
N ALA A 172 12.47 4.92 23.29
CA ALA A 172 12.87 4.90 21.88
C ALA A 172 12.58 6.23 21.18
N SER A 173 11.54 6.97 21.58
CA SER A 173 11.24 8.29 21.00
C SER A 173 12.33 9.34 21.25
N GLY A 174 13.15 9.18 22.31
CA GLY A 174 14.31 10.04 22.57
C GLY A 174 15.60 9.59 21.87
N VAL A 175 15.64 8.36 21.34
CA VAL A 175 16.83 7.74 20.73
C VAL A 175 16.72 7.68 19.22
N VAL A 176 15.54 7.30 18.71
CA VAL A 176 15.25 7.13 17.29
C VAL A 176 14.78 8.48 16.75
N PRO A 177 15.60 9.20 15.96
CA PRO A 177 15.17 10.46 15.38
C PRO A 177 14.03 10.23 14.39
N ARG A 178 13.12 11.21 14.31
CA ARG A 178 12.12 11.25 13.24
C ARG A 178 12.89 11.45 11.93
N SER A 179 12.88 10.41 11.09
CA SER A 179 13.93 10.25 10.12
C SER A 179 13.80 11.18 8.91
N SER A 180 14.95 11.54 8.32
CA SER A 180 15.05 12.18 7.01
C SER A 180 15.20 11.19 5.85
N ASP A 181 15.32 9.88 6.13
CA ASP A 181 15.50 8.81 5.11
C ASP A 181 14.17 8.13 4.71
N VAL A 182 13.07 8.86 4.83
CA VAL A 182 11.70 8.34 4.62
C VAL A 182 11.57 7.63 3.27
N VAL A 183 12.16 8.20 2.21
CA VAL A 183 12.12 7.60 0.86
C VAL A 183 12.70 6.20 0.83
N ASP A 184 13.87 5.97 1.42
CA ASP A 184 14.52 4.65 1.42
C ASP A 184 13.67 3.62 2.17
N LYS A 185 13.05 4.04 3.28
CA LYS A 185 12.16 3.18 4.06
C LYS A 185 10.87 2.85 3.31
N LEU A 186 10.27 3.80 2.60
CA LEU A 186 9.09 3.54 1.77
C LEU A 186 9.44 2.58 0.63
N LEU A 187 10.60 2.72 -0.01
CA LEU A 187 11.06 1.80 -1.07
C LEU A 187 11.19 0.34 -0.59
N VAL A 188 11.58 0.13 0.67
CA VAL A 188 11.65 -1.23 1.26
C VAL A 188 10.27 -1.79 1.59
N ASN A 189 9.28 -0.92 1.87
CA ASN A 189 7.93 -1.34 2.26
C ASN A 189 7.00 -1.56 1.06
N PHE A 190 7.25 -0.95 -0.09
CA PHE A 190 6.37 -1.02 -1.26
C PHE A 190 7.01 -1.71 -2.46
N ASN A 191 6.25 -2.62 -3.06
CA ASN A 191 6.56 -3.18 -4.38
C ASN A 191 5.52 -2.67 -5.39
N LEU A 192 5.85 -1.56 -6.05
CA LEU A 192 4.95 -0.90 -7.00
C LEU A 192 5.04 -1.54 -8.40
N PRO A 193 3.91 -1.79 -9.08
CA PRO A 193 3.91 -2.42 -10.39
C PRO A 193 4.37 -1.47 -11.49
N ILE A 194 4.76 -2.00 -12.65
CA ILE A 194 4.95 -1.19 -13.86
C ILE A 194 3.58 -0.92 -14.48
N GLU A 195 3.30 0.33 -14.83
CA GLU A 195 2.07 0.74 -15.49
C GLU A 195 2.21 0.74 -17.01
N PHE A 196 1.14 0.38 -17.70
CA PHE A 196 1.11 0.23 -19.15
C PHE A 196 0.11 1.21 -19.79
N ALA A 197 0.55 2.05 -20.73
CA ALA A 197 -0.32 3.01 -21.40
C ALA A 197 -1.18 2.34 -22.49
N ASN A 198 -2.39 1.91 -22.14
CA ASN A 198 -3.21 1.07 -23.01
C ASN A 198 -3.61 1.76 -24.31
N ALA A 199 -4.12 3.00 -24.24
CA ALA A 199 -4.63 3.66 -25.44
C ALA A 199 -3.50 3.99 -26.43
N ALA A 200 -2.34 4.43 -25.93
CA ALA A 200 -1.17 4.66 -26.76
C ALA A 200 -0.72 3.37 -27.48
N TYR A 201 -0.76 2.22 -26.79
CA TYR A 201 -0.46 0.92 -27.38
C TYR A 201 -1.47 0.52 -28.45
N PHE A 202 -2.78 0.60 -28.17
CA PHE A 202 -3.82 0.22 -29.14
C PHE A 202 -3.77 1.09 -30.41
N GLN A 203 -3.45 2.37 -30.28
CA GLN A 203 -3.37 3.29 -31.42
C GLN A 203 -2.09 3.11 -32.24
N ASN A 204 -0.93 3.03 -31.58
CA ASN A 204 0.38 3.09 -32.26
C ASN A 204 1.06 1.73 -32.41
N GLY A 205 0.59 0.70 -31.70
CA GLY A 205 1.19 -0.63 -31.65
C GLY A 205 2.49 -0.72 -30.83
N THR A 206 3.03 0.41 -30.36
CA THR A 206 4.28 0.48 -29.58
C THR A 206 3.94 0.44 -28.09
N PRO A 207 4.40 -0.58 -27.33
CA PRO A 207 4.15 -0.66 -25.90
C PRO A 207 4.89 0.47 -25.18
N ARG A 208 4.23 1.10 -24.20
CA ARG A 208 4.80 2.18 -23.38
C ARG A 208 4.62 1.88 -21.90
N TYR A 209 5.72 1.92 -21.15
CA TYR A 209 5.77 1.53 -19.75
C TYR A 209 6.16 2.68 -18.83
N PHE A 210 5.46 2.81 -17.71
CA PHE A 210 5.75 3.80 -16.68
C PHE A 210 6.17 3.11 -15.38
N GLU A 211 7.26 3.60 -14.79
CA GLU A 211 7.78 3.10 -13.52
C GLU A 211 7.45 4.09 -12.39
N TYR A 212 7.06 3.59 -11.23
CA TYR A 212 6.90 4.44 -10.05
C TYR A 212 8.27 4.83 -9.48
N VAL A 213 8.40 6.09 -9.09
CA VAL A 213 9.61 6.60 -8.43
C VAL A 213 9.20 7.35 -7.17
N ILE A 214 9.71 6.93 -6.02
CA ILE A 214 9.50 7.61 -4.74
C ILE A 214 10.65 8.63 -4.54
N SER A 215 10.33 9.88 -4.24
CA SER A 215 11.33 10.91 -3.95
C SER A 215 10.80 12.03 -3.06
N GLU A 216 11.70 12.81 -2.44
CA GLU A 216 11.34 14.01 -1.67
C GLU A 216 11.11 15.23 -2.56
N GLN A 217 11.69 15.25 -3.75
CA GLN A 217 11.65 16.37 -4.70
C GLN A 217 11.25 15.84 -6.08
N PRO A 218 10.60 16.66 -6.93
CA PRO A 218 10.26 16.26 -8.28
C PRO A 218 11.50 15.87 -9.07
N ILE A 219 11.50 14.65 -9.61
CA ILE A 219 12.57 14.19 -10.48
C ILE A 219 12.47 14.89 -11.84
N LYS A 220 13.62 15.21 -12.44
CA LYS A 220 13.72 15.72 -13.82
C LYS A 220 14.70 14.87 -14.59
N ARG A 221 14.33 13.62 -14.88
CA ARG A 221 15.23 12.66 -15.50
C ARG A 221 14.58 11.97 -16.69
N GLN A 222 15.33 11.87 -17.77
CA GLN A 222 14.94 11.17 -18.98
C GLN A 222 14.74 9.67 -18.69
N PRO A 223 13.62 9.06 -19.12
CA PRO A 223 13.41 7.62 -19.04
C PRO A 223 14.52 6.84 -19.77
N GLN A 224 14.93 5.71 -19.20
CA GLN A 224 16.01 4.87 -19.73
C GLN A 224 15.54 3.43 -19.96
N ASN A 225 16.26 2.73 -20.83
CA ASN A 225 16.04 1.31 -21.14
C ASN A 225 14.63 1.01 -21.65
N GLU A 226 13.88 0.15 -20.95
CA GLU A 226 12.51 -0.29 -21.27
C GLU A 226 11.44 0.60 -20.61
N VAL A 227 11.85 1.70 -19.97
CA VAL A 227 10.95 2.66 -19.32
C VAL A 227 10.73 3.86 -20.23
N ASP A 228 9.48 4.20 -20.47
CA ASP A 228 9.04 5.33 -21.30
C ASP A 228 8.51 6.50 -20.47
N GLY A 229 8.36 6.34 -19.16
CA GLY A 229 7.90 7.43 -18.31
C GLY A 229 7.98 7.10 -16.84
N TYR A 230 7.75 8.11 -16.00
CA TYR A 230 7.78 7.96 -14.56
C TYR A 230 6.48 8.44 -13.92
N ILE A 231 6.03 7.71 -12.92
CA ILE A 231 5.00 8.14 -11.97
C ILE A 231 5.72 8.51 -10.67
N ASN A 232 5.96 9.79 -10.45
CA ASN A 232 6.78 10.24 -9.33
C ASN A 232 5.91 10.52 -8.09
N LEU A 233 6.02 9.66 -7.08
CA LEU A 233 5.36 9.82 -5.79
C LEU A 233 6.21 10.73 -4.89
N ILE A 234 5.66 11.87 -4.49
CA ILE A 234 6.37 12.90 -3.74
C ILE A 234 6.02 12.84 -2.26
N PHE A 235 7.03 12.58 -1.42
CA PHE A 235 6.90 12.56 0.04
C PHE A 235 7.80 13.62 0.66
N ASN A 236 7.25 14.83 0.87
CA ASN A 236 7.96 15.92 1.52
C ASN A 236 7.02 16.89 2.24
N GLU A 237 7.16 17.01 3.55
CA GLU A 237 6.36 17.90 4.41
C GLU A 237 6.52 19.40 4.10
N THR A 238 7.69 19.79 3.61
CA THR A 238 8.03 21.20 3.38
C THR A 238 7.70 21.67 1.97
N LEU A 239 7.44 20.73 1.05
CA LEU A 239 7.12 21.03 -0.33
C LEU A 239 5.63 21.33 -0.46
N THR A 240 5.32 22.56 -0.88
CA THR A 240 3.95 22.99 -1.17
C THR A 240 3.56 22.66 -2.60
N LEU A 241 2.27 22.42 -2.86
CA LEU A 241 1.74 22.15 -4.19
C LEU A 241 2.15 23.21 -5.25
N ASP A 242 2.14 24.50 -4.90
CA ASP A 242 2.52 25.57 -5.84
C ASP A 242 4.00 25.54 -6.24
N LYS A 243 4.87 25.13 -5.30
CA LYS A 243 6.30 24.91 -5.58
C LYS A 243 6.49 23.71 -6.50
N LEU A 244 5.74 22.62 -6.28
CA LEU A 244 5.76 21.46 -7.17
C LEU A 244 5.29 21.83 -8.59
N LYS A 245 4.20 22.60 -8.70
CA LYS A 245 3.70 23.11 -9.99
C LYS A 245 4.77 23.95 -10.70
N SER A 246 5.36 24.89 -10.00
CA SER A 246 6.42 25.76 -10.55
C SER A 246 7.67 24.96 -10.95
N ALA A 247 8.06 23.98 -10.14
CA ALA A 247 9.25 23.17 -10.39
C ALA A 247 9.07 22.17 -11.54
N THR A 248 7.85 21.82 -11.92
CA THR A 248 7.56 20.83 -12.97
C THR A 248 7.06 21.43 -14.28
N ALA A 249 6.91 22.76 -14.35
CA ALA A 249 6.37 23.46 -15.52
C ALA A 249 7.25 23.37 -16.78
N ASP A 250 8.57 23.24 -16.60
CA ASP A 250 9.59 23.16 -17.65
C ASP A 250 10.02 21.72 -17.97
N VAL A 251 9.36 20.71 -17.39
CA VAL A 251 9.72 19.31 -17.59
C VAL A 251 9.13 18.81 -18.91
N GLU A 252 9.99 18.46 -19.84
CA GLU A 252 9.59 17.93 -21.15
C GLU A 252 9.40 16.41 -21.12
N GLU A 253 10.05 15.72 -20.18
CA GLU A 253 9.97 14.28 -19.98
C GLU A 253 8.55 13.78 -19.66
N ALA A 254 8.28 12.51 -20.01
CA ALA A 254 7.03 11.81 -19.69
C ALA A 254 6.93 11.48 -18.19
N ILE A 255 6.67 12.48 -17.36
CA ILE A 255 6.60 12.33 -15.90
C ILE A 255 5.31 12.94 -15.38
N ILE A 256 4.54 12.13 -14.67
CA ILE A 256 3.38 12.58 -13.88
C ILE A 256 3.73 12.51 -12.40
N TYR A 257 3.36 13.53 -11.63
CA TYR A 257 3.70 13.65 -10.21
C TYR A 257 2.46 13.44 -9.34
N ALA A 258 2.58 12.64 -8.31
CA ALA A 258 1.56 12.44 -7.29
C ALA A 258 1.99 13.14 -6.00
N TYR A 259 1.25 14.17 -5.60
CA TYR A 259 1.47 14.93 -4.38
C TYR A 259 0.51 14.47 -3.29
N PHE A 260 1.04 13.87 -2.23
CA PHE A 260 0.25 13.45 -1.07
C PHE A 260 0.00 14.65 -0.15
N LYS A 261 -1.25 14.89 0.26
CA LYS A 261 -1.60 16.03 1.13
C LYS A 261 -1.21 15.82 2.60
N HIS A 262 -1.13 14.58 3.05
CA HIS A 262 -0.90 14.19 4.46
C HIS A 262 0.41 13.41 4.63
N VAL A 263 1.51 13.94 4.09
CA VAL A 263 2.84 13.29 4.17
C VAL A 263 3.30 13.12 5.63
N ASP A 264 2.92 14.04 6.52
CA ASP A 264 3.24 14.02 7.93
C ASP A 264 2.81 12.72 8.62
N GLN A 265 1.60 12.25 8.33
CA GLN A 265 1.07 10.99 8.88
C GLN A 265 1.85 9.79 8.36
N ILE A 266 2.23 9.80 7.08
CA ILE A 266 3.02 8.74 6.45
C ILE A 266 4.41 8.67 7.09
N ILE A 267 5.03 9.83 7.34
CA ILE A 267 6.32 9.91 8.02
C ILE A 267 6.22 9.43 9.47
N ASP A 268 5.13 9.75 10.17
CA ASP A 268 4.90 9.29 11.54
C ASP A 268 4.75 7.76 11.61
N HIS A 269 4.09 7.13 10.65
CA HIS A 269 4.01 5.66 10.57
C HIS A 269 5.37 5.01 10.32
N VAL A 270 6.18 5.58 9.41
CA VAL A 270 7.55 5.13 9.18
C VAL A 270 8.38 5.25 10.45
N TRP A 271 8.27 6.38 11.16
CA TRP A 271 8.99 6.60 12.40
C TRP A 271 8.53 5.65 13.52
N MET A 272 7.24 5.33 13.60
CA MET A 272 6.71 4.34 14.54
C MET A 272 7.27 2.94 14.26
N LEU A 273 7.37 2.55 12.98
CA LEU A 273 8.00 1.29 12.58
C LEU A 273 9.47 1.23 12.99
N ASP A 274 10.22 2.33 12.88
CA ASP A 274 11.61 2.40 13.36
C ASP A 274 11.72 2.24 14.87
N LYS A 275 10.84 2.91 15.63
CA LYS A 275 10.77 2.76 17.10
C LYS A 275 10.47 1.32 17.49
N LEU A 276 9.49 0.68 16.84
CA LEU A 276 9.15 -0.71 17.09
C LEU A 276 10.31 -1.65 16.74
N ALA A 277 11.02 -1.41 15.63
CA ALA A 277 12.21 -2.18 15.25
C ALA A 277 13.35 -2.00 16.26
N TYR A 278 13.56 -0.78 16.78
CA TYR A 278 14.53 -0.52 17.84
C TYR A 278 14.16 -1.28 19.12
N VAL A 279 12.91 -1.15 19.58
CA VAL A 279 12.40 -1.83 20.78
C VAL A 279 12.51 -3.36 20.64
N GLN A 280 12.21 -3.91 19.46
CA GLN A 280 12.38 -5.33 19.15
C GLN A 280 13.81 -5.82 19.38
N ASN A 281 14.81 -4.99 19.05
CA ASN A 281 16.23 -5.33 19.19
C ASN A 281 16.76 -5.14 20.62
N VAL A 282 16.13 -4.28 21.43
CA VAL A 282 16.53 -4.03 22.83
C VAL A 282 15.96 -5.10 23.76
N ILE A 283 14.76 -5.60 23.47
CA ILE A 283 14.10 -6.64 24.28
C ILE A 283 14.76 -8.00 24.04
N ASP A 284 14.90 -8.80 25.11
CA ASP A 284 15.48 -10.13 25.02
C ASP A 284 14.69 -11.00 24.03
N SER A 285 15.41 -11.53 23.03
CA SER A 285 14.90 -12.47 22.03
C SER A 285 14.30 -13.75 22.64
N SER A 286 14.66 -14.09 23.88
CA SER A 286 14.09 -15.23 24.61
C SER A 286 12.65 -15.00 25.08
N ASP A 287 12.23 -13.72 25.23
CA ASP A 287 10.86 -13.34 25.57
C ASP A 287 9.96 -13.40 24.33
N LYS A 288 9.50 -14.61 24.04
CA LYS A 288 8.64 -14.91 22.89
C LYS A 288 7.29 -14.17 22.93
N VAL A 289 6.82 -13.75 24.10
CA VAL A 289 5.53 -13.05 24.23
C VAL A 289 5.70 -11.61 23.80
N ALA A 290 6.67 -10.90 24.37
CA ALA A 290 6.98 -9.51 23.96
C ALA A 290 7.36 -9.43 22.48
N GLN A 291 8.16 -10.38 21.98
CA GLN A 291 8.55 -10.45 20.57
C GLN A 291 7.35 -10.67 19.62
N ARG A 292 6.33 -11.43 20.04
CA ARG A 292 5.10 -11.62 19.25
C ARG A 292 4.24 -10.37 19.25
N GLU A 293 4.10 -9.71 20.40
CA GLU A 293 3.33 -8.47 20.54
C GLU A 293 3.91 -7.35 19.67
N ILE A 294 5.24 -7.13 19.74
CA ILE A 294 5.92 -6.14 18.88
C ILE A 294 5.73 -6.45 17.40
N LYS A 295 5.82 -7.73 17.00
CA LYS A 295 5.55 -8.12 15.62
C LYS A 295 4.11 -7.82 15.20
N SER A 296 3.14 -8.05 16.08
CA SER A 296 1.74 -7.71 15.84
C SER A 296 1.57 -6.19 15.63
N LEU A 297 2.18 -5.38 16.50
CA LEU A 297 2.18 -3.92 16.37
C LEU A 297 2.84 -3.47 15.06
N MET A 298 3.97 -4.06 14.68
CA MET A 298 4.63 -3.74 13.40
C MET A 298 3.77 -4.12 12.19
N LEU A 299 3.03 -5.23 12.25
CA LEU A 299 2.10 -5.63 11.19
C LEU A 299 0.93 -4.65 11.07
N HIS A 300 0.36 -4.25 12.21
CA HIS A 300 -0.69 -3.25 12.26
C HIS A 300 -0.22 -1.91 11.68
N GLU A 301 0.95 -1.43 12.11
CA GLU A 301 1.51 -0.16 11.66
C GLU A 301 1.83 -0.18 10.15
N ARG A 302 2.32 -1.31 9.62
CA ARG A 302 2.48 -1.51 8.17
C ARG A 302 1.13 -1.48 7.44
N SER A 303 0.07 -2.01 8.04
CA SER A 303 -1.27 -1.95 7.45
C SER A 303 -1.76 -0.50 7.33
N LEU A 304 -1.52 0.32 8.36
CA LEU A 304 -1.87 1.75 8.33
C LEU A 304 -1.04 2.51 7.29
N LEU A 305 0.27 2.23 7.22
CA LEU A 305 1.15 2.80 6.20
C LEU A 305 0.69 2.44 4.78
N ASN A 306 0.31 1.18 4.55
CA ASN A 306 -0.25 0.74 3.27
C ASN A 306 -1.54 1.48 2.92
N ALA A 307 -2.45 1.65 3.89
CA ALA A 307 -3.71 2.37 3.66
C ALA A 307 -3.44 3.85 3.28
N ASN A 308 -2.56 4.53 4.02
CA ASN A 308 -2.26 5.94 3.80
C ASN A 308 -1.41 6.22 2.55
N VAL A 309 -0.82 5.18 1.93
CA VAL A 309 -0.04 5.33 0.69
C VAL A 309 -0.76 4.67 -0.48
N LEU A 310 -0.94 3.35 -0.46
CA LEU A 310 -1.44 2.58 -1.60
C LEU A 310 -2.95 2.75 -1.78
N ASP A 311 -3.74 2.64 -0.70
CA ASP A 311 -5.19 2.78 -0.83
C ASP A 311 -5.53 4.21 -1.24
N VAL A 312 -4.87 5.20 -0.65
CA VAL A 312 -5.00 6.62 -1.05
C VAL A 312 -4.61 6.82 -2.53
N LEU A 313 -3.48 6.26 -2.98
CA LEU A 313 -3.04 6.36 -4.37
C LEU A 313 -4.02 5.71 -5.36
N TYR A 314 -4.60 4.54 -5.02
CA TYR A 314 -5.45 3.75 -5.91
C TYR A 314 -6.96 3.97 -5.73
N ASN A 315 -7.39 4.68 -4.69
CA ASN A 315 -8.78 5.12 -4.53
C ASN A 315 -9.08 6.39 -5.34
N TYR A 316 -8.05 7.08 -5.83
CA TYR A 316 -8.19 8.29 -6.67
C TYR A 316 -9.08 9.36 -6.01
N ASN A 317 -8.92 9.52 -4.69
CA ASN A 317 -9.62 10.52 -3.90
C ASN A 317 -8.87 11.86 -3.94
N GLU A 318 -9.41 12.86 -3.25
CA GLU A 318 -8.81 14.20 -3.20
C GLU A 318 -7.55 14.28 -2.33
N GLU A 319 -7.09 13.20 -1.69
CA GLU A 319 -5.90 13.22 -0.84
C GLU A 319 -4.59 13.23 -1.65
N VAL A 320 -4.65 12.90 -2.94
CA VAL A 320 -3.54 12.99 -3.88
C VAL A 320 -3.86 13.99 -4.98
N ALA A 321 -3.03 15.04 -5.09
CA ALA A 321 -3.07 15.95 -6.22
C ALA A 321 -2.11 15.46 -7.31
N TRP A 322 -2.61 15.32 -8.53
CA TRP A 322 -1.81 14.87 -9.66
C TRP A 322 -1.35 16.07 -10.49
N ILE A 323 -0.06 16.15 -10.80
CA ILE A 323 0.53 17.25 -11.55
C ILE A 323 1.20 16.72 -12.81
N TYR A 324 0.98 17.40 -13.93
CA TYR A 324 1.70 17.19 -15.18
C TYR A 324 2.07 18.55 -15.79
N ARG A 325 3.36 18.74 -16.10
CA ARG A 325 3.91 19.99 -16.65
C ARG A 325 3.45 21.26 -15.91
N GLY A 326 3.51 21.21 -14.58
CA GLY A 326 3.12 22.30 -13.71
C GLY A 326 1.61 22.58 -13.59
N GLN A 327 0.77 21.78 -14.24
CA GLN A 327 -0.68 21.87 -14.15
C GLN A 327 -1.27 20.74 -13.33
N GLU A 328 -2.29 21.05 -12.53
CA GLU A 328 -3.04 20.03 -11.81
C GLU A 328 -4.01 19.33 -12.75
N VAL A 329 -3.98 18.01 -12.72
CA VAL A 329 -4.75 17.15 -13.60
C VAL A 329 -5.72 16.31 -12.78
N VAL A 330 -6.92 16.11 -13.32
CA VAL A 330 -7.95 15.34 -12.63
C VAL A 330 -7.74 13.85 -12.90
N VAL A 331 -7.48 13.09 -11.84
CA VAL A 331 -7.37 11.63 -11.86
C VAL A 331 -8.33 11.05 -10.83
N ALA A 332 -9.56 10.76 -11.27
CA ALA A 332 -10.64 10.28 -10.40
C ALA A 332 -10.87 8.76 -10.47
N SER A 333 -10.08 8.03 -11.27
CA SER A 333 -10.19 6.58 -11.41
C SER A 333 -8.98 5.99 -12.14
N LYS A 334 -8.81 4.66 -12.04
CA LYS A 334 -7.79 3.91 -12.79
C LYS A 334 -7.89 4.13 -14.30
N THR A 335 -9.11 4.25 -14.82
CA THR A 335 -9.32 4.56 -16.24
C THR A 335 -8.81 5.95 -16.59
N THR A 336 -9.07 6.96 -15.77
CA THR A 336 -8.62 8.33 -16.01
C THR A 336 -7.10 8.44 -15.87
N PHE A 337 -6.53 7.74 -14.87
CA PHE A 337 -5.09 7.62 -14.70
C PHE A 337 -4.41 7.05 -15.95
N ASN A 338 -4.92 5.93 -16.48
CA ASN A 338 -4.34 5.33 -17.69
C ASN A 338 -4.51 6.19 -18.95
N LYS A 339 -5.60 6.95 -19.03
CA LYS A 339 -5.79 7.96 -20.08
C LYS A 339 -4.70 9.04 -20.00
N TRP A 340 -4.37 9.52 -18.81
CA TRP A 340 -3.26 10.46 -18.63
C TRP A 340 -1.92 9.86 -19.07
N LEU A 341 -1.60 8.62 -18.67
CA LEU A 341 -0.37 7.97 -19.15
C LEU A 341 -0.31 7.90 -20.68
N SER A 342 -1.43 7.59 -21.33
CA SER A 342 -1.51 7.55 -22.79
C SER A 342 -1.40 8.92 -23.44
N GLN A 343 -2.06 9.94 -22.88
CA GLN A 343 -1.98 11.33 -23.36
C GLN A 343 -0.56 11.87 -23.25
N ILE A 344 0.12 11.61 -22.12
CA ILE A 344 1.53 11.97 -21.93
C ILE A 344 2.39 11.33 -23.04
N CYS A 345 2.14 10.07 -23.39
CA CYS A 345 2.85 9.44 -24.52
C CYS A 345 2.54 10.10 -25.87
N GLU A 346 1.30 10.49 -26.13
CA GLU A 346 0.92 11.17 -27.37
C GLU A 346 1.62 12.54 -27.51
N GLU A 347 1.78 13.26 -26.39
CA GLU A 347 2.47 14.56 -26.38
C GLU A 347 3.99 14.42 -26.47
N VAL A 348 4.60 13.57 -25.63
CA VAL A 348 6.06 13.43 -25.51
C VAL A 348 6.63 12.62 -26.68
N TYR A 349 5.91 11.59 -27.13
CA TYR A 349 6.34 10.68 -28.20
C TYR A 349 5.49 10.85 -29.47
N SER A 350 5.16 12.09 -29.80
CA SER A 350 4.29 12.45 -30.93
C SER A 350 4.79 12.01 -32.31
N ALA A 351 6.10 11.78 -32.45
CA ALA A 351 6.73 11.24 -33.66
C ALA A 351 6.71 9.69 -33.74
N THR A 352 6.03 8.99 -32.83
CA THR A 352 5.96 7.52 -32.85
C THR A 352 5.19 7.05 -34.09
N PRO A 353 5.77 6.18 -34.95
CA PRO A 353 5.04 5.63 -36.09
C PRO A 353 3.97 4.63 -35.64
N ILE A 354 2.92 4.49 -36.44
CA ILE A 354 1.86 3.51 -36.19
C ILE A 354 2.33 2.15 -36.73
N PHE A 355 2.96 1.35 -35.87
CA PHE A 355 3.50 0.04 -36.23
C PHE A 355 2.83 -1.09 -35.45
N ILE A 356 1.71 -1.56 -35.98
CA ILE A 356 0.91 -2.64 -35.39
C ILE A 356 1.48 -4.00 -35.80
N ASN A 357 2.53 -4.42 -35.11
CA ASN A 357 3.09 -5.78 -35.20
C ASN A 357 3.74 -6.16 -33.87
N GLU A 358 2.94 -6.67 -32.94
CA GLU A 358 3.37 -6.99 -31.56
C GLU A 358 4.52 -8.01 -31.50
N MET A 359 4.69 -8.83 -32.54
CA MET A 359 5.77 -9.81 -32.60
C MET A 359 7.14 -9.17 -32.84
N VAL A 360 7.18 -8.01 -33.50
CA VAL A 360 8.40 -7.26 -33.82
C VAL A 360 8.54 -5.99 -32.99
N ASN A 361 7.44 -5.30 -32.71
CA ASN A 361 7.40 -4.03 -31.98
C ASN A 361 7.53 -4.26 -30.47
N LYS A 362 8.72 -4.69 -30.06
CA LYS A 362 9.10 -4.87 -28.66
C LYS A 362 10.61 -4.70 -28.50
N HIS A 363 11.08 -4.43 -27.28
CA HIS A 363 12.50 -4.21 -27.00
C HIS A 363 13.39 -5.35 -27.49
N LYS A 364 12.98 -6.61 -27.23
CA LYS A 364 13.68 -7.81 -27.68
C LYS A 364 12.74 -8.80 -28.39
N PRO A 365 12.73 -8.83 -29.73
CA PRO A 365 11.95 -9.82 -30.49
C PRO A 365 12.41 -11.26 -30.19
N SER A 366 11.52 -12.23 -30.39
CA SER A 366 11.87 -13.64 -30.23
C SER A 366 12.95 -14.08 -31.22
N GLY A 367 13.60 -15.22 -30.96
CA GLY A 367 14.59 -15.80 -31.88
C GLY A 367 14.02 -16.01 -33.29
N THR A 368 12.78 -16.53 -33.38
CA THR A 368 12.03 -16.70 -34.62
C THR A 368 11.82 -15.38 -35.35
N MET A 369 11.41 -14.32 -34.65
CA MET A 369 11.18 -13.01 -35.28
C MET A 369 12.48 -12.32 -35.66
N SER A 370 13.58 -12.57 -34.93
CA SER A 370 14.89 -12.09 -35.31
C SER A 370 15.38 -12.74 -36.60
N ALA A 371 15.22 -14.06 -36.76
CA ALA A 371 15.50 -14.75 -38.02
C ALA A 371 14.60 -14.24 -39.16
N ALA A 372 13.32 -14.01 -38.89
CA ALA A 372 12.37 -13.45 -39.86
C ALA A 372 12.79 -12.06 -40.37
N ARG A 373 13.31 -11.17 -39.50
CA ARG A 373 13.86 -9.87 -39.92
C ARG A 373 15.04 -10.03 -40.88
N VAL A 374 15.95 -10.96 -40.60
CA VAL A 374 17.09 -11.25 -41.48
C VAL A 374 16.62 -11.80 -42.83
N ASN A 375 15.69 -12.76 -42.82
CA ASN A 375 15.11 -13.31 -44.05
C ASN A 375 14.39 -12.25 -44.89
N LEU A 376 13.69 -11.31 -44.24
CA LEU A 376 13.07 -10.17 -44.92
C LEU A 376 14.13 -9.29 -45.61
N LEU A 377 15.24 -8.98 -44.93
CA LEU A 377 16.33 -8.20 -45.53
C LEU A 377 16.94 -8.90 -46.74
N SER A 378 17.19 -10.21 -46.68
CA SER A 378 17.66 -10.98 -47.84
C SER A 378 16.68 -10.91 -49.00
N ARG A 379 15.37 -11.03 -48.72
CA ARG A 379 14.34 -10.90 -49.76
C ARG A 379 14.26 -9.51 -50.37
N LEU A 380 14.49 -8.45 -49.59
CA LEU A 380 14.55 -7.08 -50.12
C LEU A 380 15.71 -6.90 -51.11
N LEU A 381 16.84 -7.57 -50.88
CA LEU A 381 17.98 -7.52 -51.79
C LEU A 381 17.72 -8.29 -53.10
N GLU A 382 17.03 -9.43 -53.02
CA GLU A 382 16.83 -10.31 -54.17
C GLU A 382 15.57 -10.00 -54.98
N TYR A 383 14.46 -9.62 -54.32
CA TYR A 383 13.12 -9.56 -54.91
C TYR A 383 12.41 -8.20 -54.71
N SER A 384 13.14 -7.11 -54.42
CA SER A 384 12.52 -5.78 -54.23
C SER A 384 11.71 -5.29 -55.43
N SER A 385 12.10 -5.68 -56.64
CA SER A 385 11.41 -5.34 -57.89
C SER A 385 10.15 -6.18 -58.18
N ASP A 386 9.89 -7.20 -57.35
CA ASP A 386 8.78 -8.13 -57.55
C ASP A 386 7.57 -7.74 -56.68
N PRO A 387 6.34 -8.04 -57.15
CA PRO A 387 5.14 -7.88 -56.32
C PRO A 387 5.28 -8.71 -55.03
N ASN A 388 4.95 -8.09 -53.89
CA ASN A 388 5.04 -8.71 -52.56
C ASN A 388 6.41 -9.39 -52.27
N LEU A 389 7.54 -8.89 -52.79
CA LEU A 389 8.86 -9.51 -52.61
C LEU A 389 8.93 -11.00 -53.00
N GLY A 390 8.13 -11.41 -53.99
CA GLY A 390 8.05 -12.81 -54.42
C GLY A 390 7.48 -13.76 -53.36
N PHE A 391 6.71 -13.26 -52.38
CA PHE A 391 5.98 -14.13 -51.48
C PHE A 391 4.82 -14.83 -52.19
N GLU A 392 4.71 -16.15 -52.02
CA GLU A 392 3.53 -16.90 -52.47
C GLU A 392 2.28 -16.42 -51.73
N ASP A 393 1.17 -16.21 -52.45
CA ASP A 393 -0.06 -15.65 -51.88
C ASP A 393 -0.63 -16.51 -50.73
N ASN A 394 -0.56 -17.84 -50.87
CA ASN A 394 -1.14 -18.80 -49.93
C ASN A 394 -0.24 -19.18 -48.74
N LYS A 395 0.99 -18.64 -48.66
CA LYS A 395 1.91 -18.90 -47.54
C LYS A 395 2.11 -17.63 -46.72
N PHE A 396 2.16 -17.77 -45.40
CA PHE A 396 2.37 -16.66 -44.46
C PHE A 396 3.52 -16.96 -43.50
N PRO A 397 4.77 -17.04 -44.01
CA PRO A 397 5.92 -17.14 -43.13
C PRO A 397 6.07 -15.84 -42.31
N PRO A 398 6.75 -15.88 -41.15
CA PRO A 398 6.87 -14.73 -40.26
C PRO A 398 7.39 -13.45 -40.96
N GLU A 399 8.36 -13.56 -41.87
CA GLU A 399 8.91 -12.42 -42.62
C GLU A 399 7.89 -11.76 -43.56
N LYS A 400 6.91 -12.52 -44.08
CA LYS A 400 5.81 -11.95 -44.88
C LYS A 400 4.94 -11.05 -44.03
N THR A 401 4.69 -11.41 -42.77
CA THR A 401 3.93 -10.57 -41.83
C THR A 401 4.65 -9.26 -41.55
N ILE A 402 5.97 -9.29 -41.38
CA ILE A 402 6.80 -8.07 -41.22
C ILE A 402 6.72 -7.21 -42.50
N PHE A 403 6.90 -7.82 -43.68
CA PHE A 403 6.77 -7.13 -44.96
C PHE A 403 5.41 -6.43 -45.10
N MET A 404 4.31 -7.14 -44.85
CA MET A 404 2.96 -6.61 -45.00
C MET A 404 2.74 -5.40 -44.08
N THR A 405 3.10 -5.53 -42.81
CA THR A 405 2.87 -4.49 -41.79
C THR A 405 3.80 -3.28 -41.93
N LEU A 406 5.07 -3.48 -42.25
CA LEU A 406 6.06 -2.40 -42.30
C LEU A 406 6.21 -1.76 -43.69
N LEU A 407 6.15 -2.54 -44.77
CA LEU A 407 6.53 -2.06 -46.10
C LEU A 407 5.33 -1.89 -47.01
N LYS A 408 4.42 -2.85 -47.04
CA LYS A 408 3.25 -2.79 -47.91
C LYS A 408 2.20 -1.81 -47.38
N ASN A 409 1.82 -1.93 -46.10
CA ASN A 409 0.78 -1.09 -45.50
C ASN A 409 1.18 0.39 -45.42
N THR A 410 2.47 0.67 -45.20
CA THR A 410 3.01 2.04 -45.17
C THR A 410 3.24 2.62 -46.56
N GLY A 411 3.09 1.81 -47.61
CA GLY A 411 3.34 2.18 -48.99
C GLY A 411 4.81 2.29 -49.37
N ILE A 412 5.76 1.94 -48.49
CA ILE A 412 7.21 1.95 -48.81
C ILE A 412 7.50 1.04 -50.00
N HIS A 413 6.94 -0.18 -50.02
CA HIS A 413 7.02 -1.07 -51.19
C HIS A 413 5.75 -0.95 -52.02
N ARG A 414 5.85 -0.33 -53.19
CA ARG A 414 4.69 -0.06 -54.05
C ARG A 414 5.05 -0.09 -55.53
N LYS A 415 4.03 -0.24 -56.37
CA LYS A 415 4.17 -0.08 -57.82
C LYS A 415 4.30 1.39 -58.17
N TYR A 416 5.40 1.76 -58.83
CA TYR A 416 5.70 3.10 -59.29
C TYR A 416 6.20 3.04 -60.74
N LEU A 417 5.63 3.86 -61.63
CA LEU A 417 5.97 3.91 -63.07
C LEU A 417 6.06 2.53 -63.77
N GLY A 418 5.29 1.54 -63.32
CA GLY A 418 5.20 0.22 -63.94
C GLY A 418 6.01 -0.89 -63.25
N ALA A 419 6.97 -0.55 -62.37
CA ALA A 419 7.78 -1.51 -61.60
C ALA A 419 7.46 -1.41 -60.10
N TYR A 420 7.76 -2.46 -59.32
CA TYR A 420 7.73 -2.37 -57.85
C TYR A 420 9.07 -1.84 -57.37
N GLU A 421 9.03 -0.90 -56.40
CA GLU A 421 10.22 -0.25 -55.87
C GLU A 421 10.02 0.11 -54.40
N LEU A 422 11.13 0.39 -53.69
CA LEU A 422 11.13 0.97 -52.36
C LEU A 422 11.18 2.50 -52.47
N ARG A 423 10.25 3.20 -51.81
CA ARG A 423 10.09 4.65 -51.84
C ARG A 423 9.76 5.17 -50.44
N GLU A 424 9.73 6.48 -50.27
CA GLU A 424 9.26 7.12 -49.03
C GLU A 424 7.86 6.60 -48.63
N PRO A 425 7.55 6.48 -47.32
CA PRO A 425 6.24 6.02 -46.87
C PRO A 425 5.12 6.95 -47.34
N GLN A 426 3.99 6.37 -47.73
CA GLN A 426 2.73 7.10 -47.95
C GLN A 426 1.97 7.32 -46.64
N ASP A 427 2.23 6.48 -45.64
CA ASP A 427 1.71 6.65 -44.29
C ASP A 427 2.44 7.80 -43.57
N SER A 428 1.69 8.83 -43.20
CA SER A 428 2.22 10.02 -42.55
C SER A 428 2.86 9.73 -41.19
N SER A 429 2.42 8.68 -40.48
CA SER A 429 2.98 8.32 -39.17
C SER A 429 4.46 7.91 -39.26
N PHE A 430 4.89 7.37 -40.40
CA PHE A 430 6.29 7.00 -40.64
C PHE A 430 7.15 8.15 -41.18
N LYS A 431 6.56 9.28 -41.55
CA LYS A 431 7.27 10.37 -42.24
C LYS A 431 8.38 10.97 -41.38
N ALA A 432 8.11 11.24 -40.10
CA ALA A 432 9.11 11.79 -39.17
C ALA A 432 10.32 10.85 -38.98
N LEU A 433 10.06 9.55 -38.84
CA LEU A 433 11.11 8.53 -38.75
C LEU A 433 11.91 8.43 -40.06
N TRP A 434 11.21 8.42 -41.20
CA TRP A 434 11.84 8.37 -42.52
C TRP A 434 12.76 9.56 -42.76
N ASP A 435 12.27 10.78 -42.53
CA ASP A 435 13.03 12.01 -42.74
C ASP A 435 14.25 12.08 -41.81
N SER A 436 14.12 11.56 -40.57
CA SER A 436 15.26 11.44 -39.64
C SER A 436 16.31 10.43 -40.11
N CYS A 437 15.87 9.29 -40.67
CA CYS A 437 16.78 8.30 -41.28
C CYS A 437 17.49 8.88 -42.51
N GLU A 438 16.78 9.58 -43.40
CA GLU A 438 17.37 10.25 -44.57
C GLU A 438 18.40 11.32 -44.13
N ALA A 439 18.07 12.15 -43.14
CA ALA A 439 19.00 13.13 -42.59
C ALA A 439 20.26 12.47 -41.99
N PHE A 440 20.12 11.33 -41.31
CA PHE A 440 21.26 10.56 -40.81
C PHE A 440 22.14 10.05 -41.96
N LEU A 441 21.54 9.48 -43.01
CA LEU A 441 22.28 9.02 -44.20
C LEU A 441 22.98 10.17 -44.92
N GLU A 442 22.33 11.32 -45.08
CA GLU A 442 22.94 12.52 -45.66
C GLU A 442 24.16 12.98 -44.85
N SER A 443 24.04 13.00 -43.52
CA SER A 443 25.13 13.39 -42.61
C SER A 443 26.33 12.43 -42.63
N SER A 444 26.17 11.23 -43.21
CA SER A 444 27.22 10.22 -43.36
C SER A 444 28.06 10.41 -44.62
N LYS A 445 27.64 11.28 -45.55
CA LYS A 445 28.39 11.60 -46.77
C LYS A 445 29.68 12.36 -46.49
N GLU A 446 29.67 13.25 -45.49
CA GLU A 446 30.85 14.04 -45.12
C GLU A 446 31.85 13.25 -44.27
N LYS A 447 31.34 12.36 -43.39
CA LYS A 447 32.16 11.54 -42.51
C LYS A 447 31.47 10.19 -42.27
N PRO A 448 32.21 9.05 -42.34
CA PRO A 448 31.66 7.76 -41.98
C PRO A 448 31.09 7.74 -40.56
N ARG A 449 29.87 7.24 -40.40
CA ARG A 449 29.17 7.07 -39.13
C ARG A 449 28.82 5.61 -38.89
N LYS A 450 28.85 5.15 -37.64
CA LYS A 450 28.40 3.79 -37.29
C LYS A 450 26.88 3.75 -37.23
N LEU A 451 26.26 2.65 -37.66
CA LEU A 451 24.80 2.48 -37.60
C LEU A 451 24.24 2.63 -36.18
N GLY A 452 25.00 2.27 -35.15
CA GLY A 452 24.60 2.48 -33.76
C GLY A 452 24.35 3.95 -33.39
N GLU A 453 24.97 4.90 -34.12
CA GLU A 453 24.78 6.34 -33.91
C GLU A 453 23.40 6.82 -34.39
N LEU A 454 22.70 6.05 -35.24
CA LEU A 454 21.32 6.36 -35.65
C LEU A 454 20.39 6.40 -34.44
N SER A 455 20.58 5.51 -33.46
CA SER A 455 19.76 5.49 -32.23
C SER A 455 19.92 6.75 -31.38
N ILE A 456 21.09 7.39 -31.45
CA ILE A 456 21.38 8.67 -30.79
C ILE A 456 20.76 9.81 -31.60
N PHE A 457 20.82 9.73 -32.93
CA PHE A 457 20.25 10.72 -33.83
C PHE A 457 18.72 10.78 -33.77
N LEU A 458 18.07 9.61 -33.60
CA LEU A 458 16.62 9.48 -33.42
C LEU A 458 16.15 9.92 -32.01
N ASN A 459 17.08 10.19 -31.09
CA ASN A 459 16.77 10.61 -29.73
C ASN A 459 17.87 11.57 -29.23
N PRO A 460 17.91 12.81 -29.75
CA PRO A 460 19.01 13.76 -29.52
C PRO A 460 19.20 14.11 -28.04
N ASP A 461 18.14 14.02 -27.23
CA ASP A 461 18.16 14.36 -25.80
C ASP A 461 18.85 13.32 -24.91
N ARG A 462 19.15 12.11 -25.43
CA ARG A 462 19.95 11.10 -24.70
C ARG A 462 21.40 11.49 -24.46
N LEU A 463 21.92 12.53 -25.12
CA LEU A 463 23.33 12.95 -25.00
C LEU A 463 23.61 13.77 -23.73
N SER A 464 22.59 14.38 -23.11
CA SER A 464 22.78 15.23 -21.92
C SER A 464 22.94 14.44 -20.62
N SER A 465 22.46 13.19 -20.55
CA SER A 465 22.43 12.38 -19.34
C SER A 465 23.55 11.32 -19.24
N SER A 466 24.43 11.20 -20.23
CA SER A 466 25.56 10.24 -20.21
C SER A 466 26.89 10.84 -19.71
N ARG A 467 26.86 12.08 -19.23
CA ARG A 467 28.02 12.83 -18.68
C ARG A 467 27.87 13.26 -17.22
N ALA A 468 26.96 12.65 -16.46
CA ALA A 468 26.85 12.83 -15.00
C ALA A 468 27.27 11.57 -14.27
#